data_AF-A0A2D8RC51-F1
#
_entry.id   AF-A0A2D8RC51-F1
#
_cell.length_a   1.000
_cell.length_b   1.000
_cell.length_c   1.000
_cell.angle_alpha   90.00
_cell.angle_beta   90.00
_cell.angle_gamma   90.00
#
_symmetry.space_group_name_H-M   'P 1'
#
loop_
_entity.id
_entity.type
_entity.pdbx_description
1 polymer ?
#
loop_
_entity_poly.entity_id
_entity_poly.type
_entity_poly.pdbx_seq_one_letter_code
_entity_poly.pdbx_strand_id
1 'polypeptide(L)'
;MDRTIAAVLGRTRSAVKNRAITLGLKKSAEYMATGPGHFKAGGTSWNAGKSMPSTGRTAETQFKKGQRPHTWKPIGTERVSKDGYLERKISETGRRWRFVHLLVWEAVNGPLPKGHAVVFRDGNRQNISLDNLECISRAELMSRNTIHNLPPEIAAAKQLIGALNRQINKREKRTAA
;
A
#
# COMPACT_ATOMS: atom_id res chain seq x y z
N MET A 1 19.78 5.89 34.01
CA MET A 1 20.18 4.47 33.87
C MET A 1 21.23 4.26 32.79
N ASP A 2 20.98 4.57 31.51
CA ASP A 2 22.01 4.31 30.47
C ASP A 2 23.21 5.25 30.57
N ARG A 3 22.99 6.51 30.95
CA ARG A 3 24.07 7.49 31.15
C ARG A 3 24.95 7.16 32.35
N THR A 4 24.38 6.60 33.42
CA THR A 4 25.12 6.20 34.62
C THR A 4 25.96 4.96 34.35
N ILE A 5 25.40 3.95 33.67
CA ILE A 5 26.16 2.76 33.23
C ILE A 5 27.26 3.16 32.24
N ALA A 6 26.96 4.07 31.30
CA ALA A 6 27.95 4.60 30.36
C ALA A 6 29.14 5.28 31.06
N ALA A 7 28.87 6.11 32.08
CA ALA A 7 29.92 6.76 32.86
C ALA A 7 30.78 5.75 33.64
N VAL A 8 30.16 4.78 34.32
CA VAL A 8 30.88 3.74 35.09
C VAL A 8 31.75 2.87 34.19
N LEU A 9 31.25 2.53 32.99
CA LEU A 9 31.98 1.69 32.04
C LEU A 9 32.97 2.47 31.15
N GLY A 10 33.04 3.80 31.27
CA GLY A 10 33.85 4.64 30.38
C GLY A 10 33.46 4.51 28.90
N ARG A 11 32.18 4.25 28.60
CA ARG A 11 31.67 4.05 27.23
C ARG A 11 30.62 5.09 26.87
N THR A 12 30.38 5.27 25.57
CA THR A 12 29.30 6.14 25.12
C THR A 12 27.93 5.52 25.43
N ARG A 13 26.92 6.36 25.67
CA ARG A 13 25.53 5.92 25.88
C ARG A 13 25.04 5.01 24.76
N SER A 14 25.37 5.34 23.51
CA SER A 14 24.99 4.56 22.33
C SER A 14 25.61 3.16 22.32
N ALA A 15 26.88 3.03 22.72
CA ALA A 15 27.56 1.73 22.81
C ALA A 15 26.90 0.82 23.86
N VAL A 16 26.56 1.36 25.04
CA VAL A 16 25.84 0.61 26.09
C VAL A 16 24.45 0.19 25.61
N LYS A 17 23.71 1.09 24.95
CA LYS A 17 22.38 0.78 24.40
C LYS A 17 22.45 -0.34 23.36
N ASN A 18 23.38 -0.26 22.41
CA ASN A 18 23.54 -1.27 21.37
C ASN A 18 23.92 -2.63 21.96
N ARG A 19 24.82 -2.64 22.95
CA ARG A 19 25.20 -3.88 23.65
C ARG A 19 24.02 -4.50 24.39
N ALA A 20 23.16 -3.70 25.04
CA ALA A 20 21.94 -4.19 25.68
C ALA A 20 20.99 -4.84 24.67
N ILE A 21 20.84 -4.27 23.46
CA ILE A 21 20.05 -4.86 22.37
C ILE A 21 20.63 -6.22 21.95
N THR A 22 21.95 -6.30 21.71
CA THR A 22 22.63 -7.55 21.33
C THR A 22 22.46 -8.63 22.40
N LEU A 23 22.45 -8.25 23.67
CA LEU A 23 22.27 -9.16 24.80
C LEU A 23 20.79 -9.47 25.11
N GLY A 24 19.84 -8.93 24.34
CA GLY A 24 18.41 -9.11 24.57
C GLY A 24 17.89 -8.47 25.87
N LEU A 25 18.66 -7.58 26.49
CA LEU A 25 18.30 -6.94 27.75
C LEU A 25 17.26 -5.84 27.52
N LYS A 26 16.11 -5.98 28.18
CA LYS A 26 15.02 -5.00 28.15
C LYS A 26 15.00 -4.19 29.43
N LYS A 27 14.49 -2.96 29.34
CA LYS A 27 14.18 -2.17 30.54
C LYS A 27 12.95 -2.74 31.24
N SER A 28 12.85 -2.51 32.55
CA SER A 28 11.72 -2.99 33.35
C SER A 28 10.38 -2.45 32.82
N ALA A 29 9.31 -3.21 33.04
CA ALA A 29 7.95 -2.80 32.64
C ALA A 29 7.56 -1.45 33.29
N GLU A 30 7.91 -1.26 34.57
CA GLU A 30 7.72 0.00 35.29
C GLU A 30 8.43 1.18 34.62
N TYR A 31 9.69 1.01 34.22
CA TYR A 31 10.43 2.05 33.51
C TYR A 31 9.79 2.37 32.16
N MET A 32 9.35 1.35 31.41
CA MET A 32 8.69 1.56 30.13
C MET A 32 7.31 2.23 30.28
N ALA A 33 6.59 1.96 31.37
CA ALA A 33 5.32 2.61 31.68
C ALA A 33 5.44 4.13 31.91
N THR A 34 6.64 4.63 32.24
CA THR A 34 6.91 6.08 32.32
C THR A 34 6.93 6.79 30.95
N GLY A 35 6.80 6.05 29.84
CA GLY A 35 6.87 6.59 28.48
C GLY A 35 8.24 7.17 28.10
N PRO A 36 9.38 6.51 28.39
CA PRO A 36 10.69 7.05 28.09
C PRO A 36 10.89 7.16 26.57
N GLY A 37 11.12 8.38 26.08
CA GLY A 37 11.30 8.66 24.65
C GLY A 37 10.04 9.16 23.93
N HIS A 38 8.90 9.24 24.63
CA HIS A 38 7.73 9.95 24.11
C HIS A 38 7.93 11.47 24.24
N PHE A 39 7.40 12.22 23.28
CA PHE A 39 7.23 13.66 23.45
C PHE A 39 6.13 13.91 24.48
N LYS A 40 6.37 14.83 25.42
CA LYS A 40 5.36 15.22 26.40
C LYS A 40 4.27 16.03 25.70
N ALA A 41 3.01 15.79 26.07
CA ALA A 41 1.88 16.59 25.58
C ALA A 41 2.08 18.08 25.89
N GLY A 42 1.71 18.96 24.96
CA GLY A 42 1.91 20.41 25.08
C GLY A 42 3.33 20.89 24.75
N GLY A 43 4.26 19.99 24.43
CA GLY A 43 5.60 20.37 24.00
C GLY A 43 5.61 20.98 22.59
N THR A 44 6.17 22.18 22.45
CA THR A 44 6.47 22.76 21.14
C THR A 44 7.75 22.13 20.60
N SER A 45 7.75 21.69 19.32
CA SER A 45 8.96 21.13 18.72
C SER A 45 10.03 22.21 18.55
N TRP A 46 11.32 21.83 18.60
CA TRP A 46 12.44 22.78 18.51
C TRP A 46 12.51 23.54 17.17
N ASN A 47 11.79 23.05 16.16
CA ASN A 47 11.67 23.59 14.82
C ASN A 47 10.28 24.20 14.52
N ALA A 48 9.36 24.27 15.49
CA ALA A 48 8.05 24.86 15.28
C ALA A 48 8.18 26.32 14.84
N GLY A 49 7.50 26.69 13.75
CA GLY A 49 7.55 28.04 13.17
C GLY A 49 8.87 28.42 12.48
N LYS A 50 9.88 27.55 12.48
CA LYS A 50 11.15 27.82 11.81
C LYS A 50 11.10 27.27 10.38
N SER A 51 11.42 28.14 9.41
CA SER A 51 11.67 27.69 8.03
C SER A 51 12.92 26.81 8.02
N MET A 52 12.89 25.71 7.26
CA MET A 52 14.07 24.89 7.04
C MET A 52 14.96 25.56 5.99
N PRO A 53 16.13 26.11 6.36
CA PRO A 53 17.00 26.75 5.38
C PRO A 53 17.61 25.68 4.46
N SER A 54 17.79 26.03 3.18
CA SER A 54 18.56 25.20 2.25
C SER A 54 20.05 25.43 2.52
N THR A 55 20.68 24.55 3.30
CA THR A 55 22.09 24.66 3.70
C THR A 55 22.92 23.46 3.25
N GLY A 56 24.15 23.72 2.79
CA GLY A 56 25.06 22.70 2.29
C GLY A 56 24.45 21.86 1.16
N ARG A 57 24.70 20.55 1.18
CA ARG A 57 24.22 19.61 0.16
C ARG A 57 22.71 19.36 0.16
N THR A 58 21.97 19.93 1.12
CA THR A 58 20.49 19.78 1.14
C THR A 58 19.84 20.46 -0.05
N ALA A 59 20.44 21.52 -0.60
CA ALA A 59 19.98 22.18 -1.82
C ALA A 59 19.97 21.25 -3.05
N GLU A 60 20.85 20.25 -3.08
CA GLU A 60 20.95 19.28 -4.18
C GLU A 60 19.77 18.29 -4.20
N THR A 61 19.25 17.95 -3.01
CA THR A 61 18.25 16.88 -2.81
C THR A 61 16.85 17.39 -2.49
N GLN A 62 16.70 18.68 -2.21
CA GLN A 62 15.40 19.30 -2.00
C GLN A 62 14.52 19.23 -3.26
N PHE A 63 13.24 18.91 -3.06
CA PHE A 63 12.26 18.94 -4.14
C PHE A 63 12.12 20.37 -4.69
N LYS A 64 12.38 20.54 -5.98
CA LYS A 64 12.20 21.82 -6.66
C LYS A 64 10.74 22.00 -7.05
N LYS A 65 10.26 23.24 -7.03
CA LYS A 65 8.91 23.56 -7.52
C LYS A 65 8.77 23.09 -8.98
N GLY A 66 7.74 22.31 -9.27
CA GLY A 66 7.51 21.73 -10.60
C GLY A 66 8.35 20.50 -10.93
N GLN A 67 9.22 20.04 -10.04
CA GLN A 67 9.97 18.80 -10.24
C GLN A 67 9.01 17.62 -10.29
N ARG A 68 9.01 16.92 -11.43
CA ARG A 68 8.23 15.70 -11.62
C ARG A 68 9.06 14.51 -11.11
N PRO A 69 8.45 13.56 -10.38
CA PRO A 69 9.12 12.32 -10.02
C PRO A 69 9.58 11.56 -11.26
N HIS A 70 10.63 10.75 -11.14
CA HIS A 70 11.13 9.90 -12.24
C HIS A 70 10.03 8.98 -12.83
N THR A 71 9.05 8.55 -12.03
CA THR A 71 7.94 7.69 -12.45
C THR A 71 6.80 8.44 -13.13
N TRP A 72 6.94 9.76 -13.33
CA TRP A 72 5.94 10.58 -13.98
C TRP A 72 5.70 10.15 -15.44
N LYS A 73 4.45 10.21 -15.87
CA LYS A 73 4.01 9.93 -17.24
C LYS A 73 3.02 11.00 -17.71
N PRO A 74 2.99 11.34 -19.01
CA PRO A 74 2.02 12.30 -19.53
C PRO A 74 0.57 11.79 -19.44
N ILE A 75 -0.40 12.69 -19.41
CA ILE A 75 -1.83 12.36 -19.55
C ILE A 75 -2.03 11.65 -20.89
N GLY A 76 -2.90 10.63 -20.92
CA GLY A 76 -3.10 9.74 -22.06
C GLY A 76 -2.21 8.50 -22.06
N THR A 77 -1.13 8.46 -21.25
CA THR A 77 -0.31 7.25 -21.11
C THR A 77 -1.16 6.08 -20.62
N GLU A 78 -0.96 4.91 -21.23
CA GLU A 78 -1.60 3.67 -20.82
C GLU A 78 -0.63 2.74 -20.10
N ARG A 79 -1.16 1.95 -19.17
CA ARG A 79 -0.40 0.91 -18.47
C ARG A 79 -1.30 -0.27 -18.14
N VAL A 80 -0.70 -1.44 -18.00
CA VAL A 80 -1.39 -2.60 -17.44
C VAL A 80 -1.25 -2.58 -15.92
N SER A 81 -2.38 -2.65 -15.23
CA SER A 81 -2.46 -2.73 -13.77
C SER A 81 -1.95 -4.08 -13.26
N LYS A 82 -1.66 -4.19 -11.96
CA LYS A 82 -1.26 -5.46 -11.33
C LYS A 82 -2.31 -6.56 -11.57
N ASP A 83 -3.57 -6.17 -11.63
CA ASP A 83 -4.71 -7.06 -11.88
C ASP A 83 -4.97 -7.29 -13.38
N GLY A 84 -4.10 -6.84 -14.29
CA GLY A 84 -4.19 -7.11 -15.72
C GLY A 84 -5.13 -6.19 -16.52
N TYR A 85 -5.75 -5.20 -15.90
CA TYR A 85 -6.58 -4.21 -16.59
C TYR A 85 -5.74 -3.11 -17.23
N LEU A 86 -6.15 -2.64 -18.42
CA LEU A 86 -5.58 -1.44 -19.02
C LEU A 86 -6.12 -0.18 -18.31
N GLU A 87 -5.22 0.66 -17.83
CA GLU A 87 -5.48 1.95 -17.20
C GLU A 87 -4.90 3.07 -18.07
N ARG A 88 -5.65 4.16 -18.25
CA ARG A 88 -5.18 5.39 -18.89
C ARG A 88 -5.06 6.50 -17.86
N LYS A 89 -3.98 7.26 -17.93
CA LYS A 89 -3.82 8.46 -17.12
C LYS A 89 -4.74 9.56 -17.65
N ILE A 90 -5.70 10.00 -16.85
CA ILE A 90 -6.70 11.01 -17.23
C ILE A 90 -6.51 12.37 -16.55
N SER A 91 -5.73 12.43 -15.46
CA SER A 91 -5.53 13.66 -14.70
C SER A 91 -4.13 13.74 -14.09
N GLU A 92 -3.67 14.96 -13.86
CA GLU A 92 -2.42 15.26 -13.14
C GLU A 92 -2.63 15.33 -11.62
N THR A 93 -3.85 15.64 -11.19
CA THR A 93 -4.24 15.83 -9.78
C THR A 93 -5.35 14.84 -9.39
N GLY A 94 -5.41 14.50 -8.11
CA GLY A 94 -6.43 13.57 -7.59
C GLY A 94 -6.32 12.15 -8.19
N ARG A 95 -7.44 11.62 -8.69
CA ARG A 95 -7.52 10.26 -9.25
C ARG A 95 -6.96 10.23 -10.67
N ARG A 96 -5.65 10.00 -10.77
CA ARG A 96 -4.88 10.12 -12.02
C ARG A 96 -5.17 9.05 -13.07
N TRP A 97 -5.49 7.83 -12.66
CA TRP A 97 -5.63 6.67 -13.54
C TRP A 97 -7.06 6.15 -13.52
N ARG A 98 -7.57 5.79 -14.69
CA ARG A 98 -8.90 5.20 -14.87
C ARG A 98 -8.83 4.02 -15.82
N PHE A 99 -9.65 2.99 -15.58
CA PHE A 99 -9.69 1.82 -16.45
C PHE A 99 -10.24 2.18 -17.83
N VAL A 100 -9.58 1.69 -18.87
CA VAL A 100 -9.93 2.00 -20.27
C VAL A 100 -11.27 1.39 -20.66
N HIS A 101 -11.59 0.18 -20.21
CA HIS A 101 -12.89 -0.44 -20.49
C HIS A 101 -14.07 0.38 -19.95
N LEU A 102 -13.93 1.01 -18.78
CA LEU A 102 -14.95 1.93 -18.27
C LEU A 102 -15.07 3.18 -19.13
N LEU A 103 -13.93 3.77 -19.54
CA LEU A 103 -13.92 4.94 -20.42
C LEU A 103 -14.62 4.66 -21.76
N VAL A 104 -14.34 3.51 -22.37
CA VAL A 104 -14.91 3.09 -23.65
C VAL A 104 -16.40 2.81 -23.51
N TRP A 105 -16.81 2.09 -22.46
CA TRP A 105 -18.22 1.80 -22.21
C TRP A 105 -19.04 3.06 -21.94
N GLU A 106 -18.53 3.98 -21.12
CA GLU A 106 -19.23 5.22 -20.77
C GLU A 106 -19.30 6.23 -21.92
N ALA A 107 -18.33 6.21 -22.84
CA ALA A 107 -18.36 7.05 -24.03
C ALA A 107 -19.60 6.77 -24.90
N VAL A 108 -20.13 5.54 -24.88
CA VAL A 108 -21.30 5.13 -25.67
C VAL A 108 -22.59 5.13 -24.86
N ASN A 109 -22.53 4.64 -23.61
CA ASN A 109 -23.73 4.40 -22.78
C ASN A 109 -23.99 5.52 -21.76
N GLY A 110 -23.07 6.46 -21.60
CA GLY A 110 -23.12 7.47 -20.54
C GLY A 110 -22.56 6.96 -19.21
N PRO A 111 -22.84 7.65 -18.09
CA PRO A 111 -22.23 7.33 -16.80
C PRO A 111 -22.67 5.96 -16.28
N LEU A 112 -21.73 5.21 -15.70
CA LEU A 112 -22.02 3.89 -15.13
C LEU A 112 -23.08 4.00 -14.01
N PRO A 113 -24.20 3.26 -14.09
CA PRO A 113 -25.22 3.27 -13.05
C PRO A 113 -24.67 2.84 -11.69
N LYS A 114 -25.19 3.43 -10.61
CA LYS A 114 -24.77 3.07 -9.25
C LYS A 114 -25.03 1.57 -9.01
N GLY A 115 -24.06 0.90 -8.39
CA GLY A 115 -24.18 -0.54 -8.09
C GLY A 115 -24.02 -1.47 -9.28
N HIS A 116 -23.52 -0.98 -10.42
CA HIS A 116 -23.18 -1.79 -11.59
C HIS A 116 -21.66 -1.88 -11.78
N ALA A 117 -21.24 -2.83 -12.62
CA ALA A 117 -19.86 -3.04 -13.02
C ALA A 117 -19.82 -3.42 -14.51
N VAL A 118 -18.78 -2.96 -15.20
CA VAL A 118 -18.50 -3.39 -16.57
C VAL A 118 -17.58 -4.61 -16.52
N VAL A 119 -17.97 -5.68 -17.19
CA VAL A 119 -17.24 -6.94 -17.26
C VAL A 119 -16.89 -7.28 -18.71
N PHE A 120 -15.87 -8.11 -18.87
CA PHE A 120 -15.46 -8.69 -20.15
C PHE A 120 -16.16 -10.04 -20.31
N ARG A 121 -16.93 -10.23 -21.38
CA ARG A 121 -17.67 -11.47 -21.66
C ARG A 121 -16.74 -12.66 -21.85
N ASP A 122 -15.61 -12.43 -22.54
CA ASP A 122 -14.58 -13.45 -22.79
C ASP A 122 -13.61 -13.69 -21.61
N GLY A 123 -13.70 -12.89 -20.54
CA GLY A 123 -12.77 -12.92 -19.41
C GLY A 123 -11.38 -12.34 -19.70
N ASN A 124 -11.09 -11.91 -20.92
CA ASN A 124 -9.83 -11.29 -21.31
C ASN A 124 -9.86 -9.78 -21.06
N ARG A 125 -9.20 -9.35 -19.99
CA ARG A 125 -9.15 -7.95 -19.51
C ARG A 125 -8.49 -6.96 -20.48
N GLN A 126 -7.85 -7.46 -21.53
CA GLN A 126 -7.19 -6.65 -22.57
C GLN A 126 -8.01 -6.53 -23.86
N ASN A 127 -9.06 -7.34 -24.04
CA ASN A 127 -9.93 -7.27 -25.20
C ASN A 127 -11.01 -6.19 -24.99
N ILE A 128 -10.66 -4.93 -25.30
CA ILE A 128 -11.51 -3.75 -25.09
C ILE A 128 -12.32 -3.47 -26.36
N SER A 129 -13.14 -4.43 -26.77
CA SER A 129 -14.19 -4.22 -27.77
C SER A 129 -15.51 -3.92 -27.07
N LEU A 130 -16.29 -2.96 -27.58
CA LEU A 130 -17.62 -2.64 -27.02
C LEU A 130 -18.53 -3.88 -26.96
N ASP A 131 -18.45 -4.77 -27.96
CA ASP A 131 -19.24 -5.99 -28.02
C ASP A 131 -18.85 -7.02 -26.94
N ASN A 132 -17.62 -6.92 -26.43
CA ASN A 132 -17.10 -7.75 -25.34
C ASN A 132 -17.40 -7.15 -23.96
N LEU A 133 -17.82 -5.89 -23.89
CA LEU A 133 -18.12 -5.21 -22.63
C LEU A 133 -19.61 -5.34 -22.29
N GLU A 134 -19.90 -5.79 -21.08
CA GLU A 134 -21.26 -5.92 -20.57
C GLU A 134 -21.37 -5.16 -19.24
N CYS A 135 -22.41 -4.34 -19.09
CA CYS A 135 -22.73 -3.72 -17.81
C CYS A 135 -23.71 -4.61 -17.06
N ILE A 136 -23.31 -5.10 -15.89
CA ILE A 136 -24.13 -5.96 -15.03
C ILE A 136 -24.22 -5.38 -13.63
N SER A 137 -25.28 -5.71 -12.92
CA SER A 137 -25.40 -5.36 -11.50
C SER A 137 -24.32 -6.08 -10.68
N ARG A 138 -23.96 -5.50 -9.54
CA ARG A 138 -23.05 -6.16 -8.60
C ARG A 138 -23.62 -7.46 -8.04
N ALA A 139 -24.94 -7.58 -7.96
CA ALA A 139 -25.63 -8.81 -7.56
C ALA A 139 -25.40 -9.92 -8.59
N GLU A 140 -25.62 -9.64 -9.89
CA GLU A 140 -25.35 -10.59 -10.97
C GLU A 140 -23.87 -10.95 -11.05
N LEU A 141 -22.97 -9.98 -10.88
CA LEU A 141 -21.54 -10.24 -10.86
C LEU A 141 -21.16 -11.24 -9.74
N MET A 142 -21.71 -11.05 -8.54
CA MET A 142 -21.52 -11.96 -7.42
C MET A 142 -22.10 -13.34 -7.74
N SER A 143 -23.33 -13.40 -8.24
CA SER A 143 -23.99 -14.64 -8.63
C SER A 143 -23.21 -15.41 -9.70
N ARG A 144 -22.58 -14.74 -10.67
CA ARG A 144 -21.74 -15.41 -11.70
C ARG A 144 -20.44 -15.99 -11.13
N ASN A 145 -19.87 -15.37 -10.10
CA ASN A 145 -18.55 -15.73 -9.56
C ASN A 145 -18.61 -16.55 -8.26
N THR A 146 -19.81 -16.86 -7.77
CA THR A 146 -19.98 -17.56 -6.50
C THR A 146 -19.50 -19.00 -6.57
N ILE A 147 -18.92 -19.49 -5.47
CA ILE A 147 -18.49 -20.89 -5.36
C ILE A 147 -19.67 -21.87 -5.38
N HIS A 148 -20.87 -21.40 -5.02
CA HIS A 148 -22.08 -22.23 -4.96
C HIS A 148 -22.55 -22.74 -6.33
N ASN A 149 -22.08 -22.13 -7.43
CA ASN A 149 -22.39 -22.60 -8.78
C ASN A 149 -21.43 -23.69 -9.27
N LEU A 150 -20.36 -23.99 -8.52
CA LEU A 150 -19.37 -24.98 -8.91
C LEU A 150 -19.77 -26.37 -8.43
N PRO A 151 -19.41 -27.44 -9.17
CA PRO A 151 -19.52 -28.81 -8.67
C PRO A 151 -18.86 -28.97 -7.29
N PRO A 152 -19.41 -29.82 -6.40
CA PRO A 152 -18.91 -29.98 -5.03
C PRO A 152 -17.41 -30.27 -4.94
N GLU A 153 -16.89 -31.09 -5.85
CA GLU A 153 -15.46 -31.45 -5.90
C GLU A 153 -14.56 -30.24 -6.18
N ILE A 154 -14.96 -29.38 -7.13
CA ILE A 154 -14.22 -28.17 -7.48
C ILE A 154 -14.30 -27.16 -6.34
N ALA A 155 -15.46 -27.02 -5.71
CA ALA A 155 -15.64 -26.16 -4.54
C ALA A 155 -14.72 -26.59 -3.38
N ALA A 156 -14.67 -27.89 -3.08
CA ALA A 156 -13.81 -28.45 -2.05
C ALA A 156 -12.32 -28.22 -2.36
N ALA A 157 -11.89 -28.48 -3.60
CA ALA A 157 -10.52 -28.23 -4.04
C ALA A 157 -10.12 -26.75 -3.87
N LYS A 158 -10.99 -25.81 -4.26
CA LYS A 158 -10.76 -24.36 -4.11
C LYS A 158 -10.62 -23.96 -2.63
N GLN A 159 -11.44 -24.52 -1.75
CA GLN A 159 -11.33 -24.29 -0.31
C GLN A 159 -10.00 -24.81 0.26
N LEU A 160 -9.58 -26.00 -0.18
CA LEU A 160 -8.31 -26.62 0.23
C LEU A 160 -7.11 -25.80 -0.21
N ILE A 161 -7.08 -25.32 -1.46
CA ILE A 161 -6.06 -24.39 -1.97
C ILE A 161 -6.00 -23.13 -1.10
N GLY A 162 -7.15 -22.57 -0.75
CA GLY A 162 -7.23 -21.41 0.15
C GLY A 162 -6.65 -21.70 1.54
N ALA A 163 -6.94 -22.86 2.11
CA ALA A 163 -6.38 -23.30 3.40
C ALA A 163 -4.85 -23.48 3.34
N LEU A 164 -4.36 -24.09 2.26
CA LEU A 164 -2.93 -24.29 2.02
C LEU A 164 -2.19 -22.95 1.91
N ASN A 165 -2.70 -22.02 1.10
CA ASN A 165 -2.09 -20.70 0.93
C ASN A 165 -1.98 -19.92 2.26
N ARG A 166 -3.00 -20.05 3.14
CA ARG A 166 -2.93 -19.45 4.48
C ARG A 166 -1.79 -20.03 5.33
N GLN A 167 -1.55 -21.34 5.25
CA GLN A 167 -0.46 -21.98 5.99
C GLN A 167 0.91 -21.60 5.43
N ILE A 168 1.05 -21.52 4.10
CA ILE A 168 2.28 -21.04 3.45
C ILE A 168 2.62 -19.63 3.93
N ASN A 169 1.68 -18.69 3.80
CA ASN A 169 1.86 -17.30 4.21
C ASN A 169 2.19 -17.17 5.71
N LYS A 170 1.63 -18.04 6.57
CA LYS A 170 1.94 -18.06 8.02
C LYS A 170 3.38 -18.47 8.28
N ARG A 171 3.90 -19.47 7.55
CA ARG A 171 5.28 -19.94 7.68
C ARG A 171 6.28 -18.91 7.16
N GLU A 172 6.02 -18.31 6.00
CA GLU A 172 6.86 -17.25 5.42
C GLU A 172 7.02 -16.06 6.38
N LYS A 173 5.91 -15.59 6.97
CA LYS A 173 5.96 -14.52 7.97
C LYS A 173 6.77 -14.87 9.22
N ARG A 174 6.76 -16.14 9.64
CA ARG A 174 7.55 -16.61 10.80
C ARG A 174 9.04 -16.69 10.48
N THR A 175 9.40 -17.04 9.26
CA THR A 175 10.82 -17.09 8.82
C THR A 175 11.40 -15.71 8.60
N ALA A 176 10.56 -14.71 8.27
CA ALA A 176 10.97 -13.32 8.05
C ALA A 176 11.05 -12.46 9.34
N ALA A 177 10.65 -13.00 10.50
CA ALA A 177 10.66 -12.34 11.80
C ALA A 177 11.79 -12.88 12.68
#